data_AF-A0A379AJR9-F1
#
_entry.id   AF-A0A379AJR9-F1
#
_cell.length_a   1.000
_cell.length_b   1.000
_cell.length_c   1.000
_cell.angle_alpha   90.00
_cell.angle_beta   90.00
_cell.angle_gamma   90.00
#
_symmetry.space_group_name_H-M   'P 1'
#
loop_
_entity.id
_entity.type
_entity.pdbx_description
1 polymer ?
#
loop_
_entity_poly.entity_id
_entity_poly.type
_entity_poly.pdbx_seq_one_letter_code
_entity_poly.pdbx_strand_id
1 'polypeptide(L)'
;MARRRKILLLQPAEQRAQMGIGYVPQGRHIFTQMSVEDNLLIALLAGASQRDRHRAIPEMVFDLFPALYSLRQQRSGDLPIDQQQQLALARALVLQPKLLILDEPTDGMSPWLEEEMGNLIRRLNLDYGLTILLLEQRLSLIRRVADYFLLLHRGRNVAQGSMEQLDDHTVDKWLTVA
;
A
#
# COMPACT_ATOMS: atom_id res chain seq x y z
N MET A 1 13.63 11.16 26.90
CA MET A 1 14.29 11.83 25.74
C MET A 1 13.24 12.15 24.69
N ALA A 2 13.01 13.43 24.41
CA ALA A 2 12.00 13.86 23.43
C ALA A 2 12.47 13.51 22.00
N ARG A 3 11.81 12.52 21.37
CA ARG A 3 11.98 12.23 19.94
C ARG A 3 11.58 13.49 19.16
N ARG A 4 12.57 14.21 18.58
CA ARG A 4 12.27 15.28 17.62
C ARG A 4 11.43 14.67 16.49
N ARG A 5 10.16 15.09 16.39
CA ARG A 5 9.27 14.68 15.30
C ARG A 5 9.90 15.15 13.99
N LYS A 6 10.37 14.23 13.16
CA LYS A 6 10.84 14.56 11.81
C LYS A 6 9.63 14.94 10.97
N ILE A 7 9.66 16.13 10.37
CA ILE A 7 8.61 16.58 9.45
C ILE A 7 8.87 15.87 8.12
N LEU A 8 7.98 14.95 7.72
CA LEU A 8 8.13 14.14 6.50
C LEU A 8 8.30 14.99 5.24
N LEU A 9 7.61 16.14 5.17
CA LEU A 9 7.67 17.08 4.05
C LEU A 9 9.07 17.69 3.83
N LEU A 10 9.91 17.69 4.86
CA LEU A 10 11.28 18.23 4.81
C LEU A 10 12.32 17.13 4.55
N GLN A 11 11.91 15.89 4.30
CA GLN A 11 12.81 14.78 4.03
C GLN A 11 12.74 14.40 2.54
N PRO A 12 13.88 14.21 1.85
CA PRO A 12 13.93 13.61 0.52
C PRO A 12 13.22 12.25 0.47
N ALA A 13 12.73 11.87 -0.72
CA ALA A 13 11.91 10.66 -0.88
C ALA A 13 12.65 9.38 -0.43
N GLU A 14 13.94 9.27 -0.76
CA GLU A 14 14.82 8.16 -0.37
C GLU A 14 14.98 8.04 1.15
N GLN A 15 15.00 9.18 1.88
CA GLN A 15 15.07 9.17 3.33
C GLN A 15 13.74 8.72 3.96
N ARG A 16 12.60 9.00 3.33
CA ARG A 16 11.29 8.54 3.81
C ARG A 16 11.14 7.02 3.70
N ALA A 17 11.65 6.40 2.64
CA ALA A 17 11.70 4.94 2.53
C ALA A 17 12.54 4.32 3.65
N GLN A 18 13.72 4.90 3.95
CA GLN A 18 14.57 4.47 5.07
C GLN A 18 13.93 4.70 6.46
N MET A 19 12.92 5.56 6.56
CA MET A 19 12.14 5.74 7.79
C MET A 19 11.12 4.61 8.02
N GLY A 20 11.05 3.62 7.12
CA GLY A 20 10.13 2.49 7.21
C GLY A 20 8.74 2.80 6.65
N ILE A 21 8.66 3.70 5.66
CA ILE A 21 7.43 4.04 4.96
C ILE A 21 7.44 3.35 3.59
N GLY A 22 6.51 2.42 3.39
CA GLY A 22 6.18 1.84 2.09
C GLY A 22 5.07 2.67 1.43
N TYR A 23 5.15 2.84 0.12
CA TYR A 23 4.16 3.60 -0.64
C TYR A 23 3.81 2.86 -1.92
N VAL A 24 2.51 2.68 -2.15
CA VAL A 24 1.95 2.19 -3.41
C VAL A 24 1.09 3.32 -3.98
N PRO A 25 1.56 4.04 -5.01
CA PRO A 25 0.78 5.10 -5.66
C PRO A 25 -0.46 4.55 -6.39
N GLN A 26 -1.39 5.42 -6.78
CA GLN A 26 -2.47 5.05 -7.69
C GLN A 26 -1.89 4.44 -8.98
N GLY A 27 -2.41 3.30 -9.38
CA GLY A 27 -1.82 2.47 -10.43
C GLY A 27 -0.67 1.59 -9.93
N ARG A 28 0.00 0.89 -10.84
CA ARG A 28 0.95 -0.18 -10.46
C ARG A 28 2.39 0.32 -10.35
N HIS A 29 2.77 1.30 -11.19
CA HIS A 29 4.11 1.91 -11.25
C HIS A 29 5.29 0.90 -11.16
N ILE A 30 5.11 -0.28 -11.76
CA ILE A 30 6.11 -1.35 -11.85
C ILE A 30 7.07 -1.13 -13.02
N PHE A 31 8.28 -1.69 -12.93
CA PHE A 31 9.24 -1.69 -14.03
C PHE A 31 8.87 -2.77 -15.05
N THR A 32 7.95 -2.46 -15.95
CA THR A 32 7.33 -3.41 -16.90
C THR A 32 8.31 -4.17 -17.79
N GLN A 33 9.48 -3.59 -18.06
CA GLN A 33 10.53 -4.19 -18.87
C GLN A 33 11.39 -5.21 -18.12
N MET A 34 11.28 -5.24 -16.79
CA MET A 34 12.09 -6.06 -15.91
C MET A 34 11.28 -7.24 -15.36
N SER A 35 11.98 -8.27 -14.87
CA SER A 35 11.32 -9.41 -14.27
C SER A 35 10.61 -9.05 -12.95
N VAL A 36 9.74 -9.93 -12.49
CA VAL A 36 9.15 -9.86 -11.15
C VAL A 36 10.24 -9.79 -10.08
N GLU A 37 11.26 -10.65 -10.17
CA GLU A 37 12.37 -10.69 -9.23
C GLU A 37 13.18 -9.39 -9.25
N ASP A 38 13.51 -8.87 -10.43
CA ASP A 38 14.23 -7.61 -10.58
C ASP A 38 13.48 -6.44 -9.93
N ASN A 39 12.15 -6.40 -10.09
CA ASN A 39 11.31 -5.38 -9.46
C ASN A 39 11.44 -5.38 -7.93
N LEU A 40 11.49 -6.57 -7.32
CA LEU A 40 11.65 -6.75 -5.87
C LEU A 40 13.08 -6.43 -5.42
N LEU A 41 14.08 -6.88 -6.17
CA LEU A 41 15.50 -6.61 -5.89
C LEU A 41 15.82 -5.11 -5.99
N ILE A 42 15.28 -4.41 -6.98
CA ILE A 42 15.46 -2.95 -7.10
C ILE A 42 14.86 -2.23 -5.91
N ALA A 43 13.67 -2.64 -5.46
CA ALA A 43 13.06 -2.05 -4.28
C ALA A 43 13.92 -2.28 -3.02
N LEU A 44 14.46 -3.49 -2.85
CA LEU A 44 15.44 -3.78 -1.78
C LEU A 44 16.67 -2.89 -1.87
N LEU A 45 17.29 -2.77 -3.04
CA LEU A 45 18.50 -1.96 -3.24
C LEU A 45 18.26 -0.48 -2.98
N ALA A 46 17.09 0.04 -3.37
CA ALA A 46 16.72 1.44 -3.17
C ALA A 46 16.45 1.79 -1.69
N GLY A 47 15.88 0.85 -0.93
CA GLY A 47 15.55 1.05 0.48
C GLY A 47 16.62 0.56 1.47
N ALA A 48 17.57 -0.26 1.02
CA ALA A 48 18.62 -0.80 1.87
C ALA A 48 19.59 0.29 2.34
N SER A 49 19.90 0.28 3.64
CA SER A 49 21.07 0.99 4.15
C SER A 49 22.35 0.33 3.60
N GLN A 50 23.50 1.02 3.60
CA GLN A 50 24.75 0.42 3.08
C GLN A 50 25.14 -0.92 3.74
N ARG A 51 24.60 -1.21 4.93
CA ARG A 51 24.82 -2.48 5.67
C ARG A 51 23.91 -3.62 5.22
N ASP A 52 22.85 -3.34 4.46
CA ASP A 52 21.79 -4.30 4.10
C ASP A 52 21.78 -4.66 2.60
N ARG A 53 22.84 -4.31 1.85
CA ARG A 53 22.90 -4.47 0.38
C ARG A 53 22.78 -5.91 -0.13
N HIS A 54 22.88 -6.90 0.75
CA HIS A 54 22.76 -8.33 0.42
C HIS A 54 21.50 -8.98 1.02
N ARG A 55 20.48 -8.18 1.39
CA ARG A 55 19.21 -8.75 1.84
C ARG A 55 18.57 -9.55 0.71
N ALA A 56 18.23 -10.80 1.01
CA ALA A 56 17.35 -11.61 0.17
C ALA A 56 15.91 -11.05 0.24
N ILE A 57 15.11 -11.39 -0.78
CA ILE A 57 13.67 -11.15 -0.77
C ILE A 57 13.08 -11.88 0.44
N PRO A 58 12.34 -11.18 1.34
CA PRO A 58 11.72 -11.84 2.49
C PRO A 58 10.72 -12.91 2.05
N GLU A 59 10.74 -14.08 2.70
CA GLU A 59 9.83 -15.20 2.41
C GLU A 59 8.35 -14.79 2.46
N MET A 60 8.00 -13.90 3.39
CA MET A 60 6.67 -13.29 3.53
C MET A 60 6.10 -12.76 2.20
N VAL A 61 6.94 -12.23 1.31
CA VAL A 61 6.47 -11.74 0.00
C VAL A 61 5.84 -12.86 -0.82
N PHE A 62 6.45 -14.04 -0.84
CA PHE A 62 5.93 -15.18 -1.58
C PHE A 62 4.82 -15.92 -0.82
N ASP A 63 4.77 -15.81 0.52
CA ASP A 63 3.64 -16.31 1.31
C ASP A 63 2.36 -15.48 1.08
N LEU A 64 2.51 -14.17 0.88
CA LEU A 64 1.41 -13.26 0.56
C LEU A 64 1.02 -13.33 -0.90
N PHE A 65 1.99 -13.50 -1.81
CA PHE A 65 1.80 -13.48 -3.25
C PHE A 65 2.43 -14.70 -3.93
N PRO A 66 1.90 -15.91 -3.71
CA PRO A 66 2.52 -17.15 -4.17
C PRO A 66 2.66 -17.23 -5.70
N ALA A 67 1.73 -16.61 -6.44
CA ALA A 67 1.81 -16.52 -7.90
C ALA A 67 3.11 -15.84 -8.39
N LEU A 68 3.60 -14.83 -7.65
CA LEU A 68 4.82 -14.11 -8.02
C LEU A 68 6.07 -14.99 -7.95
N TYR A 69 6.08 -16.03 -7.09
CA TYR A 69 7.23 -16.94 -7.00
C TYR A 69 7.39 -17.77 -8.27
N SER A 70 6.28 -18.33 -8.76
CA SER A 70 6.24 -19.11 -10.01
C SER A 70 6.59 -18.25 -11.22
N LEU A 71 6.26 -16.97 -11.18
CA LEU A 71 6.44 -16.01 -12.26
C LEU A 71 7.69 -15.14 -12.09
N ARG A 72 8.58 -15.46 -11.15
CA ARG A 72 9.68 -14.58 -10.74
C ARG A 72 10.62 -14.14 -11.88
N GLN A 73 10.80 -14.99 -12.89
CA GLN A 73 11.63 -14.71 -14.07
C GLN A 73 10.86 -14.07 -15.23
N GLN A 74 9.53 -13.98 -15.15
CA GLN A 74 8.70 -13.41 -16.21
C GLN A 74 8.77 -11.88 -16.16
N ARG A 75 8.73 -11.24 -17.34
CA ARG A 75 8.66 -9.79 -17.46
C ARG A 75 7.35 -9.29 -16.86
N SER A 76 7.47 -8.32 -15.96
CA SER A 76 6.33 -7.83 -15.19
C SER A 76 5.25 -7.15 -16.03
N GLY A 77 5.60 -6.62 -17.21
CA GLY A 77 4.65 -6.06 -18.17
C GLY A 77 3.74 -7.09 -18.83
N ASP A 78 4.14 -8.36 -18.88
CA ASP A 78 3.37 -9.45 -19.48
C ASP A 78 2.42 -10.12 -18.48
N LEU A 79 2.46 -9.70 -17.21
CA LEU A 79 1.59 -10.24 -16.18
C LEU A 79 0.15 -9.72 -16.36
N PRO A 80 -0.86 -10.55 -16.04
CA PRO A 80 -2.21 -10.12 -15.73
C PRO A 80 -2.26 -8.90 -14.78
N ILE A 81 -3.26 -8.05 -14.95
CA ILE A 81 -3.40 -6.77 -14.24
C ILE A 81 -3.38 -6.95 -12.70
N ASP A 82 -4.06 -7.97 -12.21
CA ASP A 82 -4.11 -8.38 -10.79
C ASP A 82 -2.72 -8.74 -10.26
N GLN A 83 -1.93 -9.49 -11.02
CA GLN A 83 -0.58 -9.88 -10.63
C GLN A 83 0.40 -8.70 -10.68
N GLN A 84 0.21 -7.76 -11.61
CA GLN A 84 0.98 -6.52 -11.60
C GLN A 84 0.68 -5.67 -10.35
N GLN A 85 -0.57 -5.70 -9.87
CA GLN A 85 -0.94 -5.05 -8.61
C GLN A 85 -0.31 -5.74 -7.40
N GLN A 86 -0.36 -7.07 -7.36
CA GLN A 86 0.33 -7.85 -6.33
C GLN A 86 1.83 -7.54 -6.33
N LEU A 87 2.46 -7.39 -7.49
CA LEU A 87 3.85 -6.98 -7.60
C LEU A 87 4.10 -5.56 -7.06
N ALA A 88 3.21 -4.61 -7.32
CA ALA A 88 3.32 -3.26 -6.77
C ALA A 88 3.29 -3.27 -5.23
N LEU A 89 2.39 -4.04 -4.63
CA LEU A 89 2.32 -4.26 -3.19
C LEU A 89 3.57 -4.97 -2.66
N ALA A 90 3.99 -6.05 -3.32
CA ALA A 90 5.17 -6.82 -2.96
C ALA A 90 6.43 -5.95 -2.91
N ARG A 91 6.60 -5.03 -3.88
CA ARG A 91 7.72 -4.07 -3.90
C ARG A 91 7.71 -3.13 -2.71
N ALA A 92 6.55 -2.69 -2.23
CA ALA A 92 6.47 -1.87 -1.03
C ALA A 92 6.76 -2.69 0.24
N LEU A 93 6.30 -3.94 0.28
CA LEU A 93 6.43 -4.85 1.43
C LEU A 93 7.81 -5.49 1.57
N VAL A 94 8.59 -5.59 0.49
CA VAL A 94 9.93 -6.21 0.50
C VAL A 94 10.89 -5.51 1.49
N LEU A 95 10.65 -4.23 1.78
CA LEU A 95 11.41 -3.43 2.74
C LEU A 95 10.96 -3.62 4.18
N GLN A 96 9.92 -4.43 4.43
CA GLN A 96 9.29 -4.63 5.73
C GLN A 96 8.95 -3.29 6.41
N PRO A 97 8.12 -2.45 5.74
CA PRO A 97 7.79 -1.13 6.27
C PRO A 97 7.03 -1.24 7.59
N LYS A 98 7.07 -0.16 8.37
CA LYS A 98 6.24 -0.01 9.58
C LYS A 98 4.90 0.68 9.27
N LEU A 99 4.91 1.51 8.22
CA LEU A 99 3.73 2.18 7.68
C LEU A 99 3.66 1.88 6.19
N LEU A 100 2.54 1.32 5.74
CA LEU A 100 2.21 1.16 4.33
C LEU A 100 1.16 2.20 3.94
N ILE A 101 1.46 3.00 2.93
CA ILE A 101 0.51 3.95 2.34
C ILE A 101 0.02 3.34 1.03
N LEU A 102 -1.29 3.21 0.90
CA LEU A 102 -1.97 2.71 -0.29
C LEU A 102 -2.82 3.83 -0.88
N ASP A 103 -2.50 4.24 -2.10
CA ASP A 103 -3.17 5.32 -2.81
C ASP A 103 -4.08 4.74 -3.89
N GLU A 104 -5.39 4.78 -3.65
CA GLU A 104 -6.44 4.18 -4.50
C GLU A 104 -6.05 2.79 -5.03
N PRO A 105 -5.69 1.83 -4.14
CA PRO A 105 -5.13 0.54 -4.54
C PRO A 105 -6.14 -0.34 -5.28
N THR A 106 -7.35 0.15 -5.42
CA THR A 106 -8.54 -0.59 -5.77
C THR A 106 -9.18 -0.03 -7.05
N ASP A 107 -8.70 1.12 -7.54
CA ASP A 107 -9.21 1.77 -8.75
C ASP A 107 -9.20 0.86 -10.00
N GLY A 108 -10.29 0.93 -10.78
CA GLY A 108 -10.50 0.08 -11.96
C GLY A 108 -10.63 -1.43 -11.72
N MET A 109 -10.70 -1.88 -10.47
CA MET A 109 -10.86 -3.30 -10.13
C MET A 109 -12.31 -3.79 -10.17
N SER A 110 -12.48 -5.09 -10.41
CA SER A 110 -13.78 -5.74 -10.23
C SER A 110 -14.14 -5.89 -8.75
N PRO A 111 -15.43 -6.03 -8.39
CA PRO A 111 -15.86 -6.20 -7.00
C PRO A 111 -15.20 -7.37 -6.27
N TRP A 112 -14.94 -8.47 -6.99
CA TRP A 112 -14.25 -9.62 -6.42
C TRP A 112 -12.80 -9.29 -6.02
N LEU A 113 -12.08 -8.53 -6.85
CA LEU A 113 -10.69 -8.17 -6.57
C LEU A 113 -10.59 -7.13 -5.45
N GLU A 114 -11.60 -6.27 -5.28
CA GLU A 114 -11.73 -5.39 -4.12
C GLU A 114 -11.85 -6.17 -2.80
N GLU A 115 -12.66 -7.21 -2.78
CA GLU A 115 -12.80 -8.08 -1.60
C GLU A 115 -11.47 -8.73 -1.23
N GLU A 116 -10.75 -9.27 -2.22
CA GLU A 116 -9.42 -9.86 -2.02
C GLU A 116 -8.41 -8.83 -1.51
N MET A 117 -8.44 -7.59 -2.03
CA MET A 117 -7.62 -6.50 -1.51
C MET A 117 -7.96 -6.19 -0.05
N GLY A 118 -9.25 -6.16 0.29
CA GLY A 118 -9.70 -5.95 1.66
C GLY A 118 -9.23 -7.04 2.63
N ASN A 119 -9.29 -8.30 2.19
CA ASN A 119 -8.76 -9.44 2.95
C ASN A 119 -7.24 -9.32 3.16
N LEU A 120 -6.50 -8.94 2.11
CA LEU A 120 -5.06 -8.72 2.20
C LEU A 120 -4.70 -7.59 3.18
N ILE A 121 -5.39 -6.44 3.11
CA ILE A 121 -5.16 -5.31 4.02
C ILE A 121 -5.38 -5.74 5.47
N ARG A 122 -6.48 -6.45 5.74
CA ARG A 122 -6.79 -6.98 7.08
C ARG A 122 -5.71 -7.97 7.55
N ARG A 123 -5.27 -8.87 6.68
CA ARG A 123 -4.19 -9.84 6.97
C ARG A 123 -2.88 -9.12 7.30
N LEU A 124 -2.49 -8.13 6.50
CA LEU A 124 -1.30 -7.30 6.74
C LEU A 124 -1.35 -6.60 8.10
N ASN A 125 -2.51 -6.06 8.46
CA ASN A 125 -2.68 -5.39 9.74
C ASN A 125 -2.68 -6.36 10.93
N LEU A 126 -3.49 -7.42 10.87
CA LEU A 126 -3.71 -8.34 12.00
C LEU A 126 -2.55 -9.31 12.21
N ASP A 127 -2.06 -9.95 11.15
CA ASP A 127 -1.06 -11.01 11.25
C ASP A 127 0.36 -10.43 11.37
N TYR A 128 0.62 -9.29 10.70
CA TYR A 128 1.96 -8.69 10.62
C TYR A 128 2.11 -7.39 11.42
N GLY A 129 1.03 -6.91 12.05
CA GLY A 129 1.07 -5.66 12.84
C GLY A 129 1.38 -4.42 12.02
N LEU A 130 1.12 -4.45 10.71
CA LEU A 130 1.44 -3.36 9.80
C LEU A 130 0.45 -2.20 9.99
N THR A 131 0.97 -0.99 10.19
CA THR A 131 0.14 0.22 10.13
C THR A 131 -0.15 0.56 8.67
N ILE A 132 -1.41 0.78 8.33
CA ILE A 132 -1.84 1.06 6.96
C ILE A 132 -2.54 2.42 6.92
N LEU A 133 -2.12 3.27 5.99
CA LEU A 133 -2.85 4.49 5.61
C LEU A 133 -3.44 4.25 4.22
N LEU A 134 -4.75 4.08 4.16
CA LEU A 134 -5.49 3.84 2.93
C LEU A 134 -6.14 5.15 2.46
N LEU A 135 -5.79 5.58 1.25
CA LEU A 135 -6.52 6.62 0.52
C LEU A 135 -7.44 5.91 -0.45
N GLU A 136 -8.74 6.13 -0.31
CA GLU A 136 -9.74 5.44 -1.10
C GLU A 136 -11.04 6.24 -1.19
N GLN A 137 -11.78 6.07 -2.28
CA GLN A 137 -13.10 6.66 -2.50
C GLN A 137 -14.22 5.63 -2.34
N ARG A 138 -13.93 4.34 -2.47
CA ARG A 138 -14.90 3.25 -2.32
C ARG A 138 -15.21 2.96 -0.85
N LEU A 139 -16.39 3.42 -0.43
CA LEU A 139 -16.89 3.25 0.93
C LEU A 139 -17.02 1.78 1.36
N SER A 140 -17.34 0.87 0.44
CA SER A 140 -17.42 -0.57 0.70
C SER A 140 -16.10 -1.11 1.25
N LEU A 141 -14.97 -0.78 0.62
CA LEU A 141 -13.65 -1.17 1.10
C LEU A 141 -13.32 -0.48 2.42
N ILE A 142 -13.53 0.83 2.52
CA ILE A 142 -13.22 1.62 3.72
C ILE A 142 -13.95 1.04 4.94
N ARG A 143 -15.26 0.79 4.82
CA ARG A 143 -16.09 0.18 5.89
C ARG A 143 -15.63 -1.22 6.28
N ARG A 144 -15.01 -1.97 5.37
CA ARG A 144 -14.51 -3.33 5.63
C ARG A 144 -13.17 -3.36 6.36
N VAL A 145 -12.28 -2.41 6.09
CA VAL A 145 -10.86 -2.51 6.50
C VAL A 145 -10.39 -1.47 7.51
N ALA A 146 -11.03 -0.32 7.58
CA ALA A 146 -10.54 0.78 8.40
C ALA A 146 -10.99 0.66 9.87
N ASP A 147 -10.15 1.10 10.79
CA ASP A 147 -10.52 1.31 12.20
C ASP A 147 -10.93 2.77 12.45
N TYR A 148 -10.36 3.70 11.67
CA TYR A 148 -10.53 5.15 11.81
C TYR A 148 -10.56 5.80 10.43
N PHE A 149 -11.37 6.84 10.25
CA PHE A 149 -11.48 7.58 8.99
C PHE A 149 -11.09 9.06 9.13
N LEU A 150 -10.63 9.61 8.02
CA LEU A 150 -10.43 11.03 7.79
C LEU A 150 -11.12 11.40 6.47
N LEU A 151 -12.20 12.17 6.53
CA LEU A 151 -12.95 12.59 5.36
C LEU A 151 -12.42 13.94 4.87
N LEU A 152 -11.90 13.95 3.65
CA LEU A 152 -11.37 15.15 3.00
C LEU A 152 -12.34 15.65 1.93
N HIS A 153 -12.68 16.93 1.97
CA HIS A 153 -13.43 17.61 0.91
C HIS A 153 -12.74 18.94 0.56
N ARG A 154 -12.42 19.14 -0.72
CA ARG A 154 -11.71 20.34 -1.22
C ARG A 154 -10.47 20.71 -0.41
N GLY A 155 -9.66 19.70 -0.07
CA GLY A 155 -8.39 19.86 0.66
C GLY A 155 -8.56 20.15 2.16
N ARG A 156 -9.76 20.04 2.72
CA ARG A 156 -10.02 20.23 4.16
C ARG A 156 -10.58 18.96 4.78
N ASN A 157 -10.14 18.69 6.00
CA ASN A 157 -10.77 17.69 6.86
C ASN A 157 -12.15 18.18 7.30
N VAL A 158 -13.20 17.49 6.87
CA VAL A 158 -14.59 17.84 7.15
C VAL A 158 -15.25 16.92 8.17
N ALA A 159 -14.72 15.71 8.37
CA ALA A 159 -15.16 14.76 9.39
C ALA A 159 -14.06 13.73 9.68
N GLN A 160 -13.97 13.25 10.92
CA GLN A 160 -13.05 12.19 11.31
C GLN A 160 -13.57 11.46 12.54
N GLY A 161 -13.20 10.19 12.69
CA GLY A 161 -13.61 9.39 13.84
C GLY A 161 -13.32 7.91 13.65
N SER A 162 -13.72 7.12 14.64
CA SER A 162 -13.81 5.66 14.49
C SER A 162 -14.79 5.31 13.36
N MET A 163 -14.64 4.15 12.73
CA MET A 163 -15.54 3.74 11.66
C MET A 163 -17.01 3.60 12.10
N GLU A 164 -17.27 3.37 13.39
CA GLU A 164 -18.63 3.35 13.97
C GLU A 164 -19.32 4.72 13.87
N GLN A 165 -18.56 5.81 13.80
CA GLN A 165 -19.06 7.19 13.72
C GLN A 165 -19.30 7.63 12.27
N LEU A 166 -18.95 6.81 11.27
CA LEU A 166 -19.19 7.13 9.86
C LEU A 166 -20.63 6.80 9.45
N ASP A 167 -21.53 7.77 9.60
CA ASP A 167 -22.92 7.66 9.15
C ASP A 167 -23.11 8.01 7.66
N ASP A 168 -24.18 7.49 7.06
CA ASP A 168 -24.49 7.69 5.64
C ASP A 168 -24.87 9.15 5.35
N HIS A 169 -25.42 9.88 6.32
CA HIS A 169 -25.75 11.29 6.16
C HIS A 169 -24.50 12.15 5.92
N THR A 170 -23.44 11.90 6.67
CA THR A 170 -22.15 12.58 6.54
C THR A 170 -21.50 12.26 5.20
N VAL A 171 -21.56 10.99 4.79
CA VAL A 171 -21.11 10.55 3.47
C VAL A 171 -21.85 11.30 2.37
N ASP A 172 -23.19 11.26 2.38
CA ASP A 172 -24.00 11.84 1.32
C ASP A 172 -23.81 13.34 1.18
N LYS A 173 -23.68 14.03 2.31
CA LYS A 173 -23.44 15.47 2.37
C LYS A 173 -22.15 15.90 1.68
N TRP A 174 -21.10 15.08 1.75
CA TRP A 174 -19.74 15.48 1.35
C TRP A 174 -19.20 14.77 0.10
N LEU A 175 -19.73 13.59 -0.24
CA LEU A 175 -19.26 12.74 -1.34
C LEU A 175 -20.26 12.66 -2.52
N THR A 176 -21.55 12.92 -2.30
CA THR A 176 -22.60 12.74 -3.34
C THR A 176 -22.92 14.04 -4.11
N VAL A 177 -22.10 15.08 -3.95
CA VAL A 177 -22.26 16.36 -4.68
C VAL A 177 -21.12 16.55 -5.68
N ALA A 178 -21.32 16.02 -6.89
CA ALA A 178 -20.71 16.49 -8.13
C ALA A 178 -21.68 16.24 -9.30
#